data_AF-A0A2Z6RQV7-F1
#
_entry.id   AF-A0A2Z6RQV7-F1
#
_cell.length_a   1.000
_cell.length_b   1.000
_cell.length_c   1.000
_cell.angle_alpha   90.00
_cell.angle_beta   90.00
_cell.angle_gamma   90.00
#
_symmetry.space_group_name_H-M   'P 1'
#
loop_
_entity.id
_entity.type
_entity.pdbx_description
1 polymer ?
#
loop_
_entity_poly.entity_id
_entity_poly.type
_entity_poly.pdbx_seq_one_letter_code
_entity_poly.pdbx_strand_id
1 'polypeptide(L)'
;MDKTYSWDDRMEEFLSILCHTVKAEDSKIRPVQNIFLSLPLLSALTILFFLKHENNDDDDIFVQIKDRAKDIISKEIIEIEFNNWIRNFQPIKKLLLEYLVTRENDIRAIHIANLVEKCNSFFEEILKSEKIIHLIPFTITFAIIHFTVLRESLKLRTFQSDGEVGEVKDIIGSKTVNYFAKTSNYQIFVRVVFDLIKLRMFNEAVADFMKIFLYIFSLANFIHDHEPSYNISWPLSISSFWVGPYGIDTFPDGSHKFDDNSHLLYNMSDNESGVITKIKLRSGDIIDHIQVFYEDGRVGKKIGDGGGTEHIISDLDKSSKYIVAVNLKFGIGLLGKIEFIFNDGNTSGSFGRINKTTGSIQIGPFGKCNKFRLSGIIGGGAKRGSREYAAHIAFRFQHVDSL
;
A
#
# COMPACT_ATOMS: atom_id res chain seq x y z
N MET A 1 -39.82 4.90 -18.43
CA MET A 1 -38.62 5.68 -18.77
C MET A 1 -37.76 5.71 -17.52
N ASP A 2 -36.77 4.83 -17.46
CA ASP A 2 -35.84 4.71 -16.34
C ASP A 2 -34.90 5.92 -16.32
N LYS A 3 -34.96 6.70 -15.24
CA LYS A 3 -33.93 7.70 -14.94
C LYS A 3 -32.80 6.99 -14.21
N THR A 4 -31.71 6.73 -14.91
CA THR A 4 -30.40 6.41 -14.31
C THR A 4 -29.91 7.65 -13.56
N TYR A 5 -30.00 7.61 -12.23
CA TYR A 5 -29.36 8.60 -11.37
C TYR A 5 -27.84 8.45 -11.44
N SER A 6 -27.13 9.53 -11.75
CA SER A 6 -25.67 9.56 -11.67
C SER A 6 -25.23 9.54 -10.20
N TRP A 7 -23.95 9.23 -9.97
CA TRP A 7 -23.36 9.27 -8.63
C TRP A 7 -23.47 10.66 -8.00
N ASP A 8 -23.43 11.72 -8.81
CA ASP A 8 -23.56 13.11 -8.37
C ASP A 8 -25.00 13.41 -7.93
N ASP A 9 -26.01 12.89 -8.64
CA ASP A 9 -27.42 13.09 -8.27
C ASP A 9 -27.77 12.39 -6.94
N ARG A 10 -27.20 11.20 -6.70
CA ARG A 10 -27.35 10.48 -5.43
C ARG A 10 -26.65 11.20 -4.28
N MET A 11 -25.56 11.90 -4.56
CA MET A 11 -24.84 12.72 -3.58
C MET A 11 -25.60 14.02 -3.27
N GLU A 12 -26.27 14.65 -4.24
CA GLU A 12 -27.11 15.83 -3.97
C GLU A 12 -28.36 15.48 -3.15
N GLU A 13 -29.03 14.38 -3.46
CA GLU A 13 -30.17 13.87 -2.69
C GLU A 13 -29.76 13.55 -1.24
N PHE A 14 -28.61 12.88 -1.07
CA PHE A 14 -27.97 12.59 0.22
C PHE A 14 -27.64 13.86 1.01
N LEU A 15 -27.12 14.90 0.36
CA LEU A 15 -26.80 16.19 0.98
C LEU A 15 -28.07 16.96 1.40
N SER A 16 -29.17 16.88 0.65
CA SER A 16 -30.43 17.54 1.01
C SER A 16 -31.06 16.96 2.29
N ILE A 17 -30.87 15.65 2.51
CA ILE A 17 -31.39 14.93 3.68
C ILE A 17 -30.59 15.32 4.93
N LEU A 18 -29.26 15.46 4.81
CA LEU A 18 -28.36 15.94 5.87
C LEU A 18 -28.62 17.41 6.26
N CYS A 19 -29.08 18.25 5.34
CA CYS A 19 -29.42 19.65 5.64
C CYS A 19 -30.76 19.81 6.38
N HIS A 20 -31.68 18.84 6.30
CA HIS A 20 -32.97 18.92 7.00
C HIS A 20 -32.86 18.68 8.51
N THR A 21 -31.82 17.97 8.97
CA THR A 21 -31.55 17.71 10.39
C THR A 21 -30.83 18.86 11.11
N VAL A 22 -30.33 19.85 10.38
CA VAL A 22 -29.73 21.06 10.95
C VAL A 22 -30.68 22.25 10.75
N LYS A 23 -31.80 22.27 11.49
CA LYS A 23 -32.57 23.49 11.68
C LYS A 23 -32.36 24.01 13.10
N ALA A 24 -31.40 24.94 13.24
CA ALA A 24 -31.53 26.11 14.10
C ALA A 24 -30.50 27.18 13.69
N GLU A 25 -31.07 28.22 13.08
CA GLU A 25 -30.73 29.65 13.17
C GLU A 25 -29.36 30.16 12.67
N ASP A 26 -29.48 30.97 11.61
CA ASP A 26 -28.59 32.06 11.21
C ASP A 26 -27.09 31.78 11.19
N SER A 27 -26.62 31.04 10.18
CA SER A 27 -25.33 31.38 9.58
C SER A 27 -25.22 30.91 8.14
N LYS A 28 -24.68 31.80 7.31
CA LYS A 28 -24.40 31.62 5.87
C LYS A 28 -23.76 30.26 5.61
N ILE A 29 -24.48 29.40 4.88
CA ILE A 29 -24.05 28.07 4.45
C ILE A 29 -22.73 28.20 3.67
N ARG A 30 -21.63 27.73 4.26
CA ARG A 30 -20.37 27.44 3.55
C ARG A 30 -20.45 26.02 2.98
N PRO A 31 -19.82 25.73 1.82
CA PRO A 31 -19.89 24.41 1.21
C PRO A 31 -19.27 23.34 2.11
N VAL A 32 -20.06 22.29 2.39
CA VAL A 32 -19.80 21.18 3.32
C VAL A 32 -18.70 20.20 2.84
N GLN A 33 -18.19 20.35 1.61
CA GLN A 33 -17.03 19.60 1.10
C GLN A 33 -15.80 19.69 2.02
N ASN A 34 -15.69 20.76 2.82
CA ASN A 34 -14.59 20.94 3.78
C ASN A 34 -14.71 20.10 5.07
N ILE A 35 -15.88 19.55 5.42
CA ILE A 35 -16.06 18.83 6.70
C ILE A 35 -15.37 17.46 6.67
N PHE A 36 -15.55 16.67 5.61
CA PHE A 36 -14.89 15.37 5.46
C PHE A 36 -13.38 15.48 5.20
N LEU A 37 -12.90 16.59 4.62
CA LEU A 37 -11.46 16.85 4.45
C LEU A 37 -10.74 17.10 5.78
N SER A 38 -11.47 17.50 6.83
CA SER A 38 -10.92 17.76 8.17
C SER A 38 -10.96 16.55 9.10
N LEU A 39 -11.70 15.49 8.74
CA LEU A 39 -11.86 14.29 9.55
C LEU A 39 -10.77 13.26 9.22
N PRO A 40 -10.25 12.52 10.23
CA PRO A 40 -9.44 11.34 9.98
C PRO A 40 -10.20 10.34 9.09
N LEU A 41 -9.50 9.73 8.13
CA LEU A 41 -10.10 8.79 7.17
C LEU A 41 -10.87 7.66 7.87
N LEU A 42 -10.36 7.18 9.01
CA LEU A 42 -11.04 6.14 9.80
C LEU A 42 -12.40 6.63 10.29
N SER A 43 -12.48 7.88 10.77
CA SER A 43 -13.74 8.47 11.22
C SER A 43 -14.72 8.60 10.07
N ALA A 44 -14.28 9.08 8.90
CA ALA A 44 -15.12 9.20 7.73
C ALA A 44 -15.68 7.84 7.27
N LEU A 45 -14.83 6.81 7.18
CA LEU A 45 -15.26 5.46 6.79
C LEU A 45 -16.20 4.83 7.81
N THR A 46 -15.92 4.96 9.10
CA THR A 46 -16.82 4.42 10.14
C THR A 46 -18.21 5.06 10.04
N ILE A 47 -18.29 6.38 9.81
CA ILE A 47 -19.56 7.07 9.63
C ILE A 47 -20.29 6.51 8.40
N LEU A 48 -19.60 6.44 7.26
CA LEU A 48 -20.18 5.98 5.99
C LEU A 48 -20.67 4.52 6.05
N PHE A 49 -19.95 3.65 6.75
CA PHE A 49 -20.22 2.21 6.73
C PHE A 49 -21.20 1.76 7.81
N PHE A 50 -21.28 2.48 8.94
CA PHE A 50 -21.92 1.97 10.14
C PHE A 50 -22.90 2.92 10.85
N LEU A 51 -22.93 4.21 10.50
CA LEU A 51 -23.88 5.14 11.11
C LEU A 51 -25.22 5.10 10.36
N LYS A 52 -26.32 5.01 11.11
CA LYS A 52 -27.68 4.90 10.56
C LYS A 52 -28.08 6.15 9.78
N HIS A 53 -28.78 5.95 8.66
CA HIS A 53 -29.52 6.99 7.94
C HIS A 53 -31.00 6.91 8.29
N GLU A 54 -31.68 8.06 8.44
CA GLU A 54 -33.09 8.16 8.86
C GLU A 54 -34.10 7.44 7.93
N ASN A 55 -33.69 7.00 6.74
CA ASN A 55 -34.58 6.44 5.72
C ASN A 55 -34.32 4.96 5.35
N ASN A 56 -33.37 4.26 5.98
CA ASN A 56 -33.17 2.83 5.73
C ASN A 56 -33.06 2.08 7.07
N ASP A 57 -33.95 1.12 7.26
CA ASP A 57 -33.91 0.19 8.38
C ASP A 57 -32.56 -0.57 8.40
N ASP A 58 -31.85 -0.46 9.53
CA ASP A 58 -30.81 -1.33 10.09
C ASP A 58 -29.59 -1.85 9.28
N ASP A 59 -29.45 -1.56 7.99
CA ASP A 59 -28.45 -2.27 7.18
C ASP A 59 -27.11 -1.52 7.05
N ASP A 60 -26.13 -1.95 7.85
CA ASP A 60 -24.73 -1.57 7.66
C ASP A 60 -24.15 -2.09 6.33
N ILE A 61 -22.95 -1.62 5.97
CA ILE A 61 -22.32 -1.97 4.69
C ILE A 61 -22.24 -3.49 4.46
N PHE A 62 -22.07 -4.30 5.51
CA PHE A 62 -21.95 -5.75 5.34
C PHE A 62 -23.30 -6.42 5.14
N VAL A 63 -24.39 -5.89 5.71
CA VAL A 63 -25.74 -6.35 5.37
C VAL A 63 -26.08 -5.99 3.93
N GLN A 64 -25.73 -4.78 3.47
CA GLN A 64 -25.91 -4.39 2.07
C GLN A 64 -25.10 -5.26 1.10
N ILE A 65 -23.86 -5.58 1.44
CA ILE A 65 -23.03 -6.50 0.65
C ILE A 65 -23.66 -7.88 0.60
N LYS A 66 -24.10 -8.42 1.75
CA LYS A 66 -24.78 -9.71 1.82
C LYS A 66 -26.00 -9.73 0.91
N ASP A 67 -26.81 -8.67 0.95
CA ASP A 67 -28.04 -8.59 0.18
C ASP A 67 -27.78 -8.55 -1.33
N ARG A 68 -26.75 -7.84 -1.78
CA ARG A 68 -26.33 -7.87 -3.19
C ARG A 68 -25.68 -9.19 -3.60
N ALA A 69 -25.02 -9.87 -2.66
CA ALA A 69 -24.37 -11.15 -2.90
C ALA A 69 -25.39 -12.31 -3.07
N LYS A 70 -26.63 -12.15 -2.59
CA LYS A 70 -27.72 -13.15 -2.72
C LYS A 70 -28.01 -13.56 -4.17
N ASP A 71 -27.81 -12.65 -5.11
CA ASP A 71 -28.12 -12.89 -6.52
C ASP A 71 -27.02 -13.67 -7.26
N ILE A 72 -25.84 -13.80 -6.64
CA ILE A 72 -24.62 -14.33 -7.28
C ILE A 72 -24.13 -15.60 -6.58
N ILE A 73 -24.43 -15.75 -5.29
CA ILE A 73 -23.92 -16.83 -4.43
C ILE A 73 -25.09 -17.67 -3.93
N SER A 74 -24.85 -18.97 -3.71
CA SER A 74 -25.90 -19.86 -3.21
C SER A 74 -26.48 -19.37 -1.89
N LYS A 75 -27.80 -19.51 -1.75
CA LYS A 75 -28.56 -19.09 -0.56
C LYS A 75 -27.99 -19.65 0.74
N GLU A 76 -27.53 -20.90 0.72
CA GLU A 76 -26.91 -21.58 1.86
C GLU A 76 -25.64 -20.87 2.34
N ILE A 77 -24.77 -20.42 1.43
CA ILE A 77 -23.55 -19.69 1.77
C ILE A 77 -23.88 -18.29 2.32
N ILE A 78 -24.89 -17.64 1.77
CA ILE A 78 -25.32 -16.31 2.24
C ILE A 78 -25.93 -16.39 3.66
N GLU A 79 -26.80 -17.36 3.90
CA GLU A 79 -27.52 -17.45 5.17
C GLU A 79 -26.65 -17.98 6.31
N ILE A 80 -25.64 -18.80 6.00
CA ILE A 80 -24.76 -19.40 7.01
C ILE A 80 -23.45 -18.60 7.12
N GLU A 81 -22.64 -18.54 6.06
CA GLU A 81 -21.29 -17.97 6.12
C GLU A 81 -21.33 -16.45 6.32
N PHE A 82 -22.07 -15.72 5.49
CA PHE A 82 -22.12 -14.25 5.59
C PHE A 82 -22.66 -13.76 6.94
N ASN A 83 -23.76 -14.37 7.42
CA ASN A 83 -24.32 -14.00 8.73
C ASN A 83 -23.35 -14.34 9.87
N ASN A 84 -22.62 -15.47 9.79
CA ASN A 84 -21.58 -15.80 10.77
C ASN A 84 -20.46 -14.75 10.78
N TRP A 85 -19.96 -14.34 9.61
CA TRP A 85 -18.92 -13.32 9.51
C TRP A 85 -19.39 -11.94 9.96
N ILE A 86 -20.61 -11.54 9.63
CA ILE A 86 -21.22 -10.29 10.14
C ILE A 86 -21.33 -10.31 11.67
N ARG A 87 -21.73 -11.45 12.25
CA ARG A 87 -21.81 -11.62 13.71
C ARG A 87 -20.43 -11.53 14.35
N ASN A 88 -19.44 -12.20 13.76
CA ASN A 88 -18.06 -12.19 14.25
C ASN A 88 -17.39 -10.82 14.10
N PHE A 89 -17.84 -9.98 13.17
CA PHE A 89 -17.36 -8.60 12.99
C PHE A 89 -17.94 -7.61 14.02
N GLN A 90 -19.06 -7.91 14.70
CA GLN A 90 -19.72 -6.97 15.62
C GLN A 90 -18.80 -6.39 16.72
N PRO A 91 -17.88 -7.16 17.34
CA PRO A 91 -16.92 -6.60 18.29
C PRO A 91 -16.02 -5.53 17.67
N ILE A 92 -15.59 -5.70 16.42
CA ILE A 92 -14.77 -4.73 15.68
C ILE A 92 -15.62 -3.51 15.34
N LYS A 93 -16.85 -3.70 14.84
CA LYS A 93 -17.81 -2.61 14.58
C LYS A 93 -17.99 -1.72 15.79
N LYS A 94 -18.17 -2.32 16.97
CA LYS A 94 -18.33 -1.58 18.24
C LYS A 94 -17.10 -0.72 18.52
N LEU A 95 -15.90 -1.29 18.43
CA LEU A 95 -14.65 -0.53 18.62
C LEU A 95 -14.48 0.60 17.59
N LEU A 96 -14.89 0.40 16.33
CA LEU A 96 -14.85 1.43 15.30
C LEU A 96 -15.79 2.61 15.63
N LEU A 97 -16.98 2.33 16.13
CA LEU A 97 -17.93 3.35 16.58
C LEU A 97 -17.43 4.08 17.83
N GLU A 98 -16.84 3.36 18.80
CA GLU A 98 -16.22 3.96 19.99
C GLU A 98 -15.07 4.92 19.63
N TYR A 99 -14.30 4.60 18.59
CA TYR A 99 -13.23 5.47 18.12
C TYR A 99 -13.72 6.86 17.67
N LEU A 100 -14.97 7.01 17.22
CA LEU A 100 -15.55 8.30 16.85
C LEU A 100 -15.69 9.26 18.04
N VAL A 101 -15.86 8.73 19.25
CA VAL A 101 -16.07 9.51 20.47
C VAL A 101 -14.80 9.62 21.33
N THR A 102 -13.74 8.87 21.03
CA THR A 102 -12.44 8.96 21.70
C THR A 102 -11.67 10.21 21.25
N ARG A 103 -11.56 11.22 22.13
CA ARG A 103 -10.95 12.52 21.81
C ARG A 103 -9.50 12.69 22.28
N GLU A 104 -9.10 12.00 23.35
CA GLU A 104 -7.77 12.12 23.93
C GLU A 104 -6.76 11.24 23.18
N ASN A 105 -5.62 11.81 22.77
CA ASN A 105 -4.66 11.13 21.90
C ASN A 105 -4.07 9.86 22.51
N ASP A 106 -3.73 9.85 23.80
CA ASP A 106 -3.14 8.69 24.47
C ASP A 106 -4.15 7.53 24.59
N ILE A 107 -5.39 7.85 24.93
CA ILE A 107 -6.50 6.88 24.97
C ILE A 107 -6.79 6.36 23.55
N ARG A 108 -6.76 7.24 22.55
CA ARG A 108 -7.00 6.90 21.14
C ARG A 108 -5.92 5.96 20.60
N ALA A 109 -4.67 6.12 21.03
CA ALA A 109 -3.58 5.22 20.65
C ALA A 109 -3.78 3.81 21.22
N ILE A 110 -4.16 3.69 22.49
CA ILE A 110 -4.50 2.41 23.13
C ILE A 110 -5.70 1.76 22.43
N HIS A 111 -6.74 2.54 22.16
CA HIS A 111 -7.95 2.08 21.48
C HIS A 111 -7.66 1.55 20.08
N ILE A 112 -6.83 2.26 19.33
CA ILE A 112 -6.43 1.85 17.98
C ILE A 112 -5.53 0.61 18.01
N ALA A 113 -4.67 0.44 19.02
CA ALA A 113 -3.89 -0.79 19.18
C ALA A 113 -4.80 -2.02 19.36
N ASN A 114 -5.86 -1.92 20.16
CA ASN A 114 -6.86 -2.98 20.34
C ASN A 114 -7.62 -3.24 19.02
N LEU A 115 -8.02 -2.19 18.29
CA LEU A 115 -8.62 -2.34 16.96
C LEU A 115 -7.71 -3.09 15.98
N VAL A 116 -6.42 -2.77 15.95
CA VAL A 116 -5.43 -3.47 15.10
C VAL A 116 -5.36 -4.95 15.46
N GLU A 117 -5.24 -5.30 16.75
CA GLU A 117 -5.19 -6.69 17.19
C GLU A 117 -6.44 -7.47 16.75
N LYS A 118 -7.63 -6.93 17.00
CA LYS A 118 -8.89 -7.56 16.60
C LYS A 118 -9.04 -7.68 15.09
N CYS A 119 -8.62 -6.66 14.34
CA CYS A 119 -8.68 -6.71 12.88
C CYS A 119 -7.71 -7.75 12.31
N ASN A 120 -6.49 -7.86 12.84
CA ASN A 120 -5.53 -8.88 12.41
C ASN A 120 -6.05 -10.29 12.65
N SER A 121 -6.52 -10.60 13.87
CA SER A 121 -7.06 -11.93 14.18
C SER A 121 -8.25 -12.28 13.28
N PHE A 122 -9.17 -11.33 13.08
CA PHE A 122 -10.33 -11.54 12.22
C PHE A 122 -9.93 -11.72 10.74
N PHE A 123 -8.93 -10.98 10.27
CA PHE A 123 -8.41 -11.14 8.92
C PHE A 123 -7.79 -12.52 8.70
N GLU A 124 -6.95 -12.98 9.64
CA GLU A 124 -6.34 -14.32 9.58
C GLU A 124 -7.38 -15.43 9.56
N GLU A 125 -8.47 -15.29 10.32
CA GLU A 125 -9.58 -16.24 10.33
C GLU A 125 -10.30 -16.27 8.97
N ILE A 126 -10.62 -15.11 8.39
CA ILE A 126 -11.26 -15.04 7.07
C ILE A 126 -10.40 -15.70 6.00
N LEU A 127 -9.09 -15.47 6.03
CA LEU A 127 -8.15 -16.02 5.06
C LEU A 127 -8.06 -17.56 5.10
N LYS A 128 -8.40 -18.18 6.24
CA LYS A 128 -8.43 -19.64 6.39
C LYS A 128 -9.74 -20.27 5.90
N SER A 129 -10.74 -19.47 5.53
CA SER A 129 -12.03 -19.98 5.07
C SER A 129 -11.91 -20.67 3.71
N GLU A 130 -12.36 -21.92 3.61
CA GLU A 130 -12.47 -22.64 2.33
C GLU A 130 -13.50 -22.00 1.39
N LYS A 131 -14.37 -21.12 1.90
CA LYS A 131 -15.42 -20.42 1.15
C LYS A 131 -15.03 -18.99 0.79
N ILE A 132 -13.76 -18.61 0.95
CA ILE A 132 -13.27 -17.24 0.73
C ILE A 132 -13.65 -16.65 -0.64
N ILE A 133 -13.74 -17.49 -1.68
CA ILE A 133 -14.13 -17.05 -3.03
C ILE A 133 -15.54 -16.45 -3.07
N HIS A 134 -16.45 -16.94 -2.22
CA HIS A 134 -17.79 -16.41 -2.08
C HIS A 134 -17.84 -15.20 -1.13
N LEU A 135 -16.80 -15.01 -0.31
CA LEU A 135 -16.71 -13.91 0.64
C LEU A 135 -15.92 -12.71 0.09
N ILE A 136 -15.47 -12.75 -1.16
CA ILE A 136 -14.63 -11.69 -1.78
C ILE A 136 -15.16 -10.28 -1.48
N PRO A 137 -16.45 -9.93 -1.72
CA PRO A 137 -16.95 -8.58 -1.44
C PRO A 137 -16.86 -8.18 0.04
N PHE A 138 -17.09 -9.14 0.95
CA PHE A 138 -16.97 -8.94 2.38
C PHE A 138 -15.49 -8.73 2.76
N THR A 139 -14.60 -9.61 2.32
CA THR A 139 -13.17 -9.58 2.63
C THR A 139 -12.51 -8.30 2.14
N ILE A 140 -12.86 -7.83 0.94
CA ILE A 140 -12.36 -6.56 0.39
C ILE A 140 -12.79 -5.38 1.28
N THR A 141 -14.08 -5.32 1.62
CA THR A 141 -14.64 -4.22 2.41
C THR A 141 -14.03 -4.19 3.81
N PHE A 142 -13.90 -5.36 4.44
CA PHE A 142 -13.22 -5.50 5.72
C PHE A 142 -11.75 -5.07 5.63
N ALA A 143 -11.03 -5.42 4.56
CA ALA A 143 -9.65 -5.01 4.41
C ALA A 143 -9.48 -3.50 4.24
N ILE A 144 -10.40 -2.80 3.55
CA ILE A 144 -10.40 -1.32 3.47
C ILE A 144 -10.48 -0.71 4.89
N ILE A 145 -11.36 -1.25 5.74
CA ILE A 145 -11.47 -0.84 7.14
C ILE A 145 -10.15 -1.11 7.87
N HIS A 146 -9.62 -2.33 7.74
CA HIS A 146 -8.39 -2.74 8.40
C HIS A 146 -7.20 -1.85 8.02
N PHE A 147 -7.01 -1.57 6.72
CA PHE A 147 -5.97 -0.64 6.26
C PHE A 147 -6.11 0.75 6.86
N THR A 148 -7.33 1.21 7.01
CA THR A 148 -7.56 2.53 7.57
C THR A 148 -7.26 2.56 9.07
N VAL A 149 -7.59 1.49 9.80
CA VAL A 149 -7.18 1.28 11.20
C VAL A 149 -5.67 1.25 11.32
N LEU A 150 -4.97 0.51 10.46
CA LEU A 150 -3.51 0.42 10.47
C LEU A 150 -2.85 1.76 10.15
N ARG A 151 -3.34 2.46 9.11
CA ARG A 151 -2.88 3.80 8.76
C ARG A 151 -3.04 4.76 9.93
N GLU A 152 -4.16 4.69 10.63
CA GLU A 152 -4.44 5.53 11.78
C GLU A 152 -3.53 5.18 12.98
N SER A 153 -3.26 3.89 13.21
CA SER A 153 -2.27 3.41 14.19
C SER A 153 -0.88 3.98 13.93
N LEU A 154 -0.45 3.98 12.67
CA LEU A 154 0.85 4.54 12.27
C LEU A 154 0.96 6.06 12.52
N LYS A 155 -0.16 6.79 12.40
CA LYS A 155 -0.23 8.22 12.69
C LYS A 155 -0.19 8.53 14.18
N LEU A 156 -0.95 7.78 14.98
CA LEU A 156 -1.08 8.01 16.42
C LEU A 156 0.13 7.51 17.21
N ARG A 157 0.93 6.59 16.65
CA ARG A 157 2.26 6.26 17.18
C ARG A 157 3.25 7.39 16.91
N THR A 158 3.18 8.44 17.73
CA THR A 158 4.31 9.32 18.03
C THR A 158 5.19 8.62 19.07
N PHE A 159 6.43 8.31 18.70
CA PHE A 159 7.38 7.65 19.58
C PHE A 159 7.73 8.55 20.77
N GLN A 160 7.55 8.04 21.99
CA GLN A 160 8.38 8.43 23.13
C GLN A 160 9.71 7.67 22.96
N SER A 161 10.77 8.37 22.59
CA SER A 161 12.12 7.82 22.63
C SER A 161 12.63 7.90 24.07
N ASP A 162 12.42 6.86 24.86
CA ASP A 162 13.16 6.70 26.11
C ASP A 162 14.56 6.16 25.78
N GLY A 163 15.46 7.06 25.41
CA GLY A 163 16.89 6.76 25.26
C GLY A 163 17.30 5.97 24.00
N GLU A 164 18.51 5.43 24.07
CA GLU A 164 19.37 4.87 23.01
C GLU A 164 18.79 3.71 22.17
N VAL A 165 17.52 3.32 22.35
CA VAL A 165 16.89 2.15 21.71
C VAL A 165 15.47 2.45 21.24
N GLY A 166 15.13 2.06 20.01
CA GLY A 166 13.79 2.20 19.45
C GLY A 166 13.30 0.91 18.77
N GLU A 167 12.00 0.61 18.86
CA GLU A 167 11.37 -0.60 18.28
C GLU A 167 10.26 -0.20 17.29
N VAL A 168 10.23 -0.82 16.10
CA VAL A 168 9.09 -0.79 15.18
C VAL A 168 8.54 -2.19 15.00
N LYS A 169 7.30 -2.40 15.41
CA LYS A 169 6.59 -3.67 15.28
C LYS A 169 5.52 -3.62 14.20
N ASP A 170 5.64 -4.50 13.22
CA ASP A 170 4.61 -4.86 12.26
C ASP A 170 3.70 -5.91 12.90
N ILE A 171 2.46 -5.52 13.17
CA ILE A 171 1.50 -6.43 13.78
C ILE A 171 0.81 -7.29 12.70
N ILE A 172 0.83 -6.87 11.43
CA ILE A 172 0.19 -7.58 10.32
C ILE A 172 1.07 -8.75 9.89
N GLY A 173 2.36 -8.48 9.64
CA GLY A 173 3.33 -9.50 9.26
C GLY A 173 4.04 -10.18 10.44
N SER A 174 3.70 -9.80 11.69
CA SER A 174 4.42 -10.20 12.90
C SER A 174 5.94 -9.94 12.84
N LYS A 175 6.39 -8.92 12.09
CA LYS A 175 7.80 -8.56 11.95
C LYS A 175 8.17 -7.47 12.95
N THR A 176 9.28 -7.62 13.65
CA THR A 176 9.82 -6.56 14.52
C THR A 176 11.17 -6.09 13.98
N VAL A 177 11.40 -4.79 13.99
CA VAL A 177 12.69 -4.19 13.68
C VAL A 177 13.16 -3.32 14.85
N ASN A 178 14.34 -3.64 15.38
CA ASN A 178 14.92 -2.99 16.55
C ASN A 178 16.08 -2.09 16.13
N TYR A 179 16.24 -0.97 16.82
CA TYR A 179 17.28 0.00 16.53
C TYR A 179 17.99 0.49 17.79
N PHE A 180 19.30 0.75 17.67
CA PHE A 180 20.16 1.26 18.74
C PHE A 180 20.97 2.47 18.25
N ALA A 181 20.97 3.58 18.97
CA ALA A 181 21.76 4.79 18.68
C ALA A 181 22.57 5.28 19.89
N LYS A 182 23.80 5.74 19.66
CA LYS A 182 24.71 6.20 20.73
C LYS A 182 24.93 7.71 20.80
N THR A 183 24.40 8.53 19.88
CA THR A 183 24.79 9.96 19.79
C THR A 183 23.64 10.92 19.51
N SER A 184 23.83 12.20 19.86
CA SER A 184 22.82 13.26 20.04
C SER A 184 22.36 14.01 18.78
N ASN A 185 22.90 13.76 17.59
CA ASN A 185 22.37 14.28 16.30
C ASN A 185 21.16 13.46 15.78
N TYR A 186 20.46 12.83 16.72
CA TYR A 186 19.59 11.66 16.63
C TYR A 186 18.24 11.90 15.95
N GLN A 187 17.53 12.96 16.33
CA GLN A 187 16.07 13.00 16.14
C GLN A 187 15.61 13.12 14.68
N ILE A 188 16.34 13.87 13.84
CA ILE A 188 15.95 14.07 12.43
C ILE A 188 16.19 12.79 11.63
N PHE A 189 17.36 12.17 11.79
CA PHE A 189 17.73 10.94 11.09
C PHE A 189 16.81 9.78 11.47
N VAL A 190 16.57 9.61 12.77
CA VAL A 190 15.69 8.58 13.32
C VAL A 190 14.26 8.73 12.80
N ARG A 191 13.75 9.96 12.75
CA ARG A 191 12.42 10.23 12.20
C ARG A 191 12.33 9.84 10.72
N VAL A 192 13.33 10.21 9.91
CA VAL A 192 13.35 9.89 8.47
C VAL A 192 13.41 8.39 8.24
N VAL A 193 14.31 7.67 8.93
CA VAL A 193 14.43 6.21 8.79
C VAL A 193 13.16 5.51 9.26
N PHE A 194 12.58 5.92 10.39
CA PHE A 194 11.29 5.39 10.85
C PHE A 194 10.15 5.63 9.87
N ASP A 195 10.06 6.81 9.27
CA ASP A 195 9.04 7.11 8.27
C ASP A 195 9.21 6.21 7.03
N LEU A 196 10.45 5.92 6.60
CA LEU A 196 10.73 4.98 5.51
C LEU A 196 10.37 3.53 5.88
N ILE A 197 10.62 3.09 7.11
CA ILE A 197 10.24 1.75 7.60
C ILE A 197 8.71 1.61 7.63
N LYS A 198 8.01 2.63 8.16
CA LYS A 198 6.55 2.67 8.19
C LYS A 198 5.99 2.60 6.77
N LEU A 199 6.54 3.40 5.85
CA LEU A 199 6.15 3.40 4.44
C LEU A 199 6.38 2.03 3.80
N ARG A 200 7.52 1.39 4.05
CA ARG A 200 7.82 0.03 3.58
C ARG A 200 6.80 -0.98 4.09
N MET A 201 6.54 -1.01 5.39
CA MET A 201 5.58 -1.94 5.99
C MET A 201 4.17 -1.73 5.43
N PHE A 202 3.74 -0.48 5.27
CA PHE A 202 2.48 -0.16 4.63
C PHE A 202 2.42 -0.67 3.19
N ASN A 203 3.48 -0.45 2.41
CA ASN A 203 3.58 -0.91 1.04
C ASN A 203 3.61 -2.44 0.93
N GLU A 204 4.30 -3.15 1.84
CA GLU A 204 4.29 -4.61 1.92
C GLU A 204 2.88 -5.14 2.22
N ALA A 205 2.16 -4.53 3.17
CA ALA A 205 0.79 -4.90 3.48
C ALA A 205 -0.16 -4.68 2.30
N VAL A 206 -0.01 -3.56 1.56
CA VAL A 206 -0.75 -3.32 0.32
C VAL A 206 -0.40 -4.38 -0.74
N ALA A 207 0.87 -4.73 -0.90
CA ALA A 207 1.30 -5.76 -1.86
C ALA A 207 0.74 -7.15 -1.52
N ASP A 208 0.72 -7.53 -0.25
CA ASP A 208 0.11 -8.78 0.22
C ASP A 208 -1.40 -8.81 -0.06
N PHE A 209 -2.08 -7.67 0.09
CA PHE A 209 -3.49 -7.56 -0.25
C PHE A 209 -3.76 -7.62 -1.75
N MET A 210 -2.85 -7.09 -2.56
CA MET A 210 -2.96 -7.20 -4.03
C MET A 210 -2.93 -8.65 -4.53
N LYS A 211 -2.41 -9.60 -3.73
CA LYS A 211 -2.56 -11.06 -3.99
C LYS A 211 -4.02 -11.48 -4.09
N ILE A 212 -4.87 -10.90 -3.26
CA ILE A 212 -6.30 -11.21 -3.19
C ILE A 212 -7.03 -10.51 -4.35
N PHE A 213 -6.67 -9.26 -4.65
CA PHE A 213 -7.22 -8.51 -5.78
C PHE A 213 -6.85 -9.10 -7.15
N LEU A 214 -5.77 -9.88 -7.24
CA LEU A 214 -5.36 -10.57 -8.48
C LEU A 214 -6.51 -11.39 -9.10
N TYR A 215 -7.34 -12.01 -8.26
CA TYR A 215 -8.48 -12.80 -8.72
C TYR A 215 -9.56 -11.92 -9.34
N ILE A 216 -9.77 -10.70 -8.83
CA ILE A 216 -10.74 -9.73 -9.37
C ILE A 216 -10.35 -9.31 -10.78
N PHE A 217 -9.06 -9.00 -11.00
CA PHE A 217 -8.57 -8.67 -12.34
C PHE A 217 -8.76 -9.82 -13.34
N SER A 218 -8.85 -11.06 -12.84
CA SER A 218 -9.09 -12.24 -13.67
C SER A 218 -10.57 -12.53 -13.89
N LEU A 219 -11.48 -12.02 -13.04
CA LEU A 219 -12.94 -12.14 -13.24
C LEU A 219 -13.41 -11.41 -14.50
N ALA A 220 -12.70 -10.36 -14.93
CA ALA A 220 -12.95 -9.70 -16.21
C ALA A 220 -12.88 -10.69 -17.39
N ASN A 221 -12.13 -11.79 -17.26
CA ASN A 221 -11.99 -12.81 -18.30
C ASN A 221 -13.13 -13.86 -18.28
N PHE A 222 -14.03 -13.84 -17.29
CA PHE A 222 -15.08 -14.85 -17.09
C PHE A 222 -16.50 -14.34 -17.38
N ILE A 223 -16.65 -13.10 -17.85
CA ILE A 223 -17.97 -12.59 -18.29
C ILE A 223 -18.31 -13.26 -19.61
N HIS A 224 -19.05 -14.37 -19.53
CA HIS A 224 -19.59 -15.08 -20.67
C HIS A 224 -20.55 -14.14 -21.44
N ASP A 225 -20.34 -14.02 -22.75
CA ASP A 225 -21.23 -13.34 -23.70
C ASP A 225 -21.22 -11.79 -23.70
N HIS A 226 -20.22 -11.14 -23.08
CA HIS A 226 -19.99 -9.70 -23.26
C HIS A 226 -18.62 -9.42 -23.90
N GLU A 227 -18.72 -8.91 -25.13
CA GLU A 227 -17.74 -8.56 -26.15
C GLU A 227 -16.30 -8.16 -25.74
N PRO A 228 -15.33 -8.27 -26.69
CA PRO A 228 -14.02 -7.61 -26.64
C PRO A 228 -14.05 -6.06 -26.50
N SER A 229 -15.23 -5.45 -26.36
CA SER A 229 -15.45 -4.01 -26.39
C SER A 229 -15.37 -3.34 -25.00
N TYR A 230 -15.46 -4.09 -23.90
CA TYR A 230 -15.23 -3.56 -22.55
C TYR A 230 -13.78 -3.78 -22.11
N ASN A 231 -12.91 -2.89 -22.57
CA ASN A 231 -11.57 -2.75 -22.02
C ASN A 231 -11.70 -2.17 -20.60
N ILE A 232 -11.85 -3.03 -19.58
CA ILE A 232 -11.95 -2.60 -18.18
C ILE A 232 -10.58 -2.06 -17.76
N SER A 233 -10.39 -0.75 -17.97
CA SER A 233 -9.25 -0.02 -17.44
C SER A 233 -9.47 0.24 -15.96
N TRP A 234 -8.75 -0.50 -15.12
CA TRP A 234 -8.81 -0.30 -13.67
C TRP A 234 -8.10 1.00 -13.26
N PRO A 235 -8.71 1.84 -12.40
CA PRO A 235 -8.05 3.02 -11.86
C PRO A 235 -6.69 2.69 -11.26
N LEU A 236 -5.68 3.54 -11.51
CA LEU A 236 -4.31 3.34 -11.00
C LEU A 236 -4.24 3.17 -9.48
N SER A 237 -5.20 3.72 -8.73
CA SER A 237 -5.31 3.56 -7.28
C SER A 237 -5.61 2.12 -6.83
N ILE A 238 -6.14 1.29 -7.74
CA ILE A 238 -6.51 -0.11 -7.49
C ILE A 238 -5.54 -1.04 -8.25
N SER A 239 -5.18 -0.68 -9.47
CA SER A 239 -4.35 -1.50 -10.36
C SER A 239 -2.84 -1.33 -10.15
N SER A 240 -2.41 -0.55 -9.17
CA SER A 240 -0.98 -0.39 -8.90
C SER A 240 -0.66 -0.21 -7.42
N PHE A 241 0.57 -0.57 -7.07
CA PHE A 241 1.07 -0.46 -5.70
C PHE A 241 2.58 -0.32 -5.68
N TRP A 242 3.09 0.25 -4.59
CA TRP A 242 4.51 0.33 -4.32
C TRP A 242 4.96 -0.85 -3.47
N VAL A 243 6.23 -1.24 -3.62
CA VAL A 243 6.92 -2.19 -2.76
C VAL A 243 8.29 -1.60 -2.40
N GLY A 244 8.65 -1.63 -1.12
CA GLY A 244 9.77 -0.84 -0.55
C GLY A 244 9.29 0.46 0.12
N PRO A 245 10.17 1.40 0.49
CA PRO A 245 11.59 1.42 0.15
C PRO A 245 12.40 0.37 0.88
N TYR A 246 13.39 -0.18 0.19
CA TYR A 246 14.41 -1.07 0.73
C TYR A 246 15.76 -0.40 0.67
N GLY A 247 16.47 -0.46 1.79
CA GLY A 247 17.82 0.03 2.06
C GLY A 247 18.27 -0.62 3.37
N ILE A 248 19.57 -0.60 3.69
CA ILE A 248 20.12 -1.46 4.78
C ILE A 248 19.37 -1.33 6.11
N ASP A 249 19.00 -0.10 6.47
CA ASP A 249 18.36 0.32 7.71
C ASP A 249 16.83 0.21 7.66
N THR A 250 16.31 -0.18 6.50
CA THR A 250 14.91 -0.51 6.27
C THR A 250 14.77 -1.98 5.86
N PHE A 251 15.77 -2.85 6.06
CA PHE A 251 15.62 -4.29 5.85
C PHE A 251 14.84 -4.95 6.99
N PRO A 252 14.05 -6.00 6.72
CA PRO A 252 13.30 -6.71 7.74
C PRO A 252 14.15 -7.69 8.58
N ASP A 253 15.48 -7.68 8.42
CA ASP A 253 16.39 -8.72 8.92
C ASP A 253 16.98 -8.50 10.33
N GLY A 254 16.31 -7.73 11.18
CA GLY A 254 16.62 -7.70 12.62
C GLY A 254 17.14 -6.35 13.13
N SER A 255 18.24 -6.37 13.89
CA SER A 255 18.72 -5.21 14.65
C SER A 255 19.74 -4.37 13.87
N HIS A 256 19.46 -3.09 13.69
CA HIS A 256 20.31 -2.17 12.94
C HIS A 256 21.06 -1.21 13.87
N LYS A 257 22.37 -1.00 13.65
CA LYS A 257 23.18 -0.01 14.37
C LYS A 257 23.14 1.32 13.62
N PHE A 258 22.62 2.36 14.27
CA PHE A 258 22.43 3.67 13.62
C PHE A 258 23.74 4.40 13.29
N ASP A 259 24.77 4.25 14.13
CA ASP A 259 26.04 4.97 13.95
C ASP A 259 26.71 4.66 12.61
N ASP A 260 26.53 3.44 12.09
CA ASP A 260 27.11 2.99 10.82
C ASP A 260 26.54 3.74 9.59
N ASN A 261 25.32 4.30 9.70
CA ASN A 261 24.58 4.90 8.58
C ASN A 261 24.15 6.36 8.83
N SER A 262 24.47 6.93 9.99
CA SER A 262 24.05 8.28 10.43
C SER A 262 24.46 9.44 9.50
N HIS A 263 25.42 9.22 8.60
CA HIS A 263 25.90 10.20 7.62
C HIS A 263 25.11 10.21 6.31
N LEU A 264 24.15 9.32 6.14
CA LEU A 264 23.38 9.18 4.91
C LEU A 264 22.14 10.09 4.95
N LEU A 265 22.11 11.12 4.09
CA LEU A 265 20.94 11.99 3.95
C LEU A 265 20.02 11.42 2.88
N TYR A 266 18.79 11.09 3.26
CA TYR A 266 17.83 10.41 2.39
C TYR A 266 16.76 11.36 1.87
N ASN A 267 16.84 11.68 0.58
CA ASN A 267 15.71 12.27 -0.14
C ASN A 267 15.23 11.24 -1.15
N MET A 268 14.12 10.57 -0.84
CA MET A 268 13.43 9.75 -1.82
C MET A 268 12.98 10.64 -2.97
N SER A 269 13.29 10.25 -4.20
CA SER A 269 12.81 10.95 -5.38
C SER A 269 11.29 10.88 -5.45
N ASP A 270 10.61 12.01 -5.65
CA ASP A 270 9.24 12.00 -6.17
C ASP A 270 9.33 11.69 -7.67
N ASN A 271 9.18 10.43 -8.07
CA ASN A 271 9.03 10.05 -9.47
C ASN A 271 7.60 9.62 -9.78
N GLU A 272 7.19 9.96 -10.99
CA GLU A 272 5.91 9.58 -11.57
C GLU A 272 6.01 8.17 -12.18
N SER A 273 4.87 7.51 -12.35
CA SER A 273 4.77 6.18 -12.96
C SER A 273 4.30 6.25 -14.40
N GLY A 274 4.60 5.20 -15.16
CA GLY A 274 4.18 5.04 -16.55
C GLY A 274 4.70 3.76 -17.18
N VAL A 275 4.61 3.68 -18.50
CA VAL A 275 5.22 2.59 -19.28
C VAL A 275 6.71 2.86 -19.36
N ILE A 276 7.53 2.03 -18.70
CA ILE A 276 8.99 2.13 -18.77
C ILE A 276 9.45 1.52 -20.09
N THR A 277 10.20 2.28 -20.89
CA THR A 277 10.77 1.82 -22.16
C THR A 277 12.26 1.51 -22.06
N LYS A 278 12.95 2.15 -21.11
CA LYS A 278 14.38 1.98 -20.91
C LYS A 278 14.78 2.24 -19.46
N ILE A 279 15.73 1.47 -18.96
CA ILE A 279 16.43 1.72 -17.69
C ILE A 279 17.91 1.92 -18.00
N LYS A 280 18.45 3.07 -17.60
CA LYS A 280 19.90 3.29 -17.56
C LYS A 280 20.40 3.03 -16.15
N LEU A 281 21.45 2.23 -16.05
CA LEU A 281 22.06 1.88 -14.79
C LEU A 281 23.58 2.05 -14.91
N ARG A 282 24.23 2.54 -13.86
CA ARG A 282 25.70 2.50 -13.74
C ARG A 282 26.10 1.68 -12.54
N SER A 283 27.11 0.82 -12.70
CA SER A 283 27.61 0.02 -11.59
C SER A 283 29.10 -0.29 -11.67
N GLY A 284 29.73 -0.36 -10.51
CA GLY A 284 31.03 -0.97 -10.28
C GLY A 284 30.90 -2.04 -9.19
N ASP A 285 31.52 -1.80 -8.04
CA ASP A 285 31.37 -2.65 -6.85
C ASP A 285 29.99 -2.52 -6.19
N ILE A 286 29.27 -1.44 -6.50
CA ILE A 286 27.92 -1.16 -6.03
C ILE A 286 27.11 -0.52 -7.16
N ILE A 287 25.83 -0.27 -6.92
CA ILE A 287 25.00 0.50 -7.84
C ILE A 287 25.27 1.99 -7.66
N ASP A 288 25.90 2.57 -8.67
CA ASP A 288 26.27 3.98 -8.71
C ASP A 288 25.07 4.87 -9.04
N HIS A 289 24.27 4.43 -10.00
CA HIS A 289 23.16 5.22 -10.52
C HIS A 289 22.08 4.36 -11.17
N ILE A 290 20.82 4.75 -11.00
CA ILE A 290 19.67 4.22 -11.75
C ILE A 290 18.80 5.38 -12.25
N GLN A 291 18.34 5.29 -13.50
CA GLN A 291 17.37 6.22 -14.10
C GLN A 291 16.45 5.50 -15.08
N VAL A 292 15.17 5.84 -15.04
CA VAL A 292 14.12 5.26 -15.89
C VAL A 292 13.65 6.25 -16.94
N PHE A 293 13.21 5.72 -18.08
CA PHE A 293 12.68 6.48 -19.22
C PHE A 293 11.31 5.92 -19.58
N TYR A 294 10.37 6.80 -19.86
CA TYR A 294 8.97 6.45 -20.10
C TYR A 294 8.59 6.61 -21.57
N GLU A 295 7.52 5.92 -21.98
CA GLU A 295 6.97 5.95 -23.34
C GLU A 295 6.52 7.34 -23.78
N ASP A 296 6.00 8.16 -22.86
CA ASP A 296 5.60 9.55 -23.11
C ASP A 296 6.77 10.55 -23.18
N GLY A 297 8.01 10.06 -23.22
CA GLY A 297 9.22 10.87 -23.30
C GLY A 297 9.69 11.44 -21.97
N ARG A 298 8.95 11.26 -20.86
CA ARG A 298 9.42 11.66 -19.53
C ARG A 298 10.66 10.86 -19.14
N VAL A 299 11.52 11.50 -18.37
CA VAL A 299 12.71 10.88 -17.78
C VAL A 299 12.59 10.96 -16.27
N GLY A 300 12.66 9.82 -15.60
CA GLY A 300 12.63 9.76 -14.14
C GLY A 300 13.84 10.46 -13.52
N LYS A 301 13.71 10.89 -12.26
CA LYS A 301 14.84 11.42 -11.51
C LYS A 301 15.93 10.37 -11.39
N LYS A 302 17.15 10.84 -11.51
CA LYS A 302 18.37 10.07 -11.30
C LYS A 302 18.50 9.71 -9.82
N ILE A 303 18.70 8.43 -9.51
CA ILE A 303 19.01 7.96 -8.15
C ILE A 303 20.51 7.67 -8.11
N GLY A 304 21.27 8.41 -7.31
CA GLY A 304 22.74 8.37 -7.28
C GLY A 304 23.40 9.16 -8.42
N ASP A 305 24.71 9.37 -8.31
CA ASP A 305 25.53 10.15 -9.25
C ASP A 305 26.93 9.55 -9.46
N GLY A 306 27.10 8.25 -9.20
CA GLY A 306 28.40 7.59 -9.30
C GLY A 306 28.89 7.33 -10.73
N GLY A 307 30.16 6.90 -10.84
CA GLY A 307 30.93 6.86 -12.08
C GLY A 307 31.12 5.48 -12.74
N GLY A 308 30.51 4.41 -12.22
CA GLY A 308 30.67 3.03 -12.69
C GLY A 308 30.30 2.80 -14.17
N THR A 309 30.43 1.56 -14.66
CA THR A 309 30.16 1.19 -16.05
C THR A 309 28.68 1.34 -16.39
N GLU A 310 28.37 1.88 -17.58
CA GLU A 310 26.99 2.03 -18.04
C GLU A 310 26.40 0.71 -18.57
N HIS A 311 25.17 0.46 -18.18
CA HIS A 311 24.32 -0.63 -18.62
C HIS A 311 22.97 -0.06 -19.04
N ILE A 312 22.43 -0.59 -20.14
CA ILE A 312 21.15 -0.17 -20.70
C ILE A 312 20.27 -1.39 -20.82
N ILE A 313 19.08 -1.33 -20.21
CA ILE A 313 17.99 -2.26 -20.45
C ILE A 313 17.02 -1.54 -21.37
N SER A 314 16.90 -2.04 -22.60
CA SER A 314 16.09 -1.47 -23.67
C SER A 314 14.95 -2.39 -24.09
N ASP A 315 14.14 -1.86 -25.00
CA ASP A 315 13.06 -2.57 -25.68
C ASP A 315 12.00 -3.06 -24.69
N LEU A 316 11.80 -2.30 -23.61
CA LEU A 316 10.69 -2.51 -22.71
C LEU A 316 9.45 -1.81 -23.27
N ASP A 317 8.28 -2.39 -23.05
CA ASP A 317 7.03 -1.84 -23.57
C ASP A 317 5.84 -2.18 -22.65
N LYS A 318 4.63 -1.92 -23.15
CA LYS A 318 3.41 -2.11 -22.38
C LYS A 318 3.01 -3.58 -22.16
N SER A 319 3.36 -4.49 -23.04
CA SER A 319 2.70 -5.80 -23.16
C SER A 319 3.58 -6.97 -23.56
N SER A 320 4.62 -6.75 -24.36
CA SER A 320 5.45 -7.81 -24.95
C SER A 320 6.69 -8.09 -24.13
N LYS A 321 7.44 -7.05 -23.72
CA LYS A 321 8.62 -7.21 -22.86
C LYS A 321 8.57 -6.22 -21.71
N TYR A 322 8.36 -6.74 -20.51
CA TYR A 322 8.29 -5.92 -19.31
C TYR A 322 8.88 -6.63 -18.09
N ILE A 323 9.26 -5.85 -17.10
CA ILE A 323 9.89 -6.34 -15.87
C ILE A 323 8.78 -6.76 -14.90
N VAL A 324 8.85 -7.99 -14.38
CA VAL A 324 7.88 -8.56 -13.43
C VAL A 324 8.42 -8.65 -12.02
N ALA A 325 9.74 -8.68 -11.85
CA ALA A 325 10.37 -8.76 -10.54
C ALA A 325 11.80 -8.21 -10.58
N VAL A 326 12.34 -7.92 -9.41
CA VAL A 326 13.67 -7.35 -9.20
C VAL A 326 14.33 -8.05 -8.01
N ASN A 327 15.51 -8.62 -8.21
CA ASN A 327 16.35 -9.13 -7.14
C ASN A 327 17.30 -8.03 -6.67
N LEU A 328 17.33 -7.76 -5.38
CA LEU A 328 18.25 -6.79 -4.77
C LEU A 328 19.20 -7.49 -3.79
N LYS A 329 20.45 -7.01 -3.75
CA LYS A 329 21.38 -7.30 -2.66
C LYS A 329 22.02 -6.02 -2.16
N PHE A 330 22.15 -5.92 -0.85
CA PHE A 330 22.67 -4.76 -0.15
C PHE A 330 23.92 -5.12 0.64
N GLY A 331 24.76 -4.12 0.89
CA GLY A 331 25.83 -4.21 1.86
C GLY A 331 26.67 -2.95 1.97
N ILE A 332 27.31 -2.79 3.13
CA ILE A 332 28.02 -1.56 3.52
C ILE A 332 27.12 -0.32 3.38
N GLY A 333 25.84 -0.47 3.71
CA GLY A 333 24.85 0.61 3.69
C GLY A 333 24.30 1.01 2.32
N LEU A 334 24.63 0.30 1.25
CA LEU A 334 24.28 0.68 -0.12
C LEU A 334 23.63 -0.47 -0.91
N LEU A 335 22.94 -0.11 -2.01
CA LEU A 335 22.47 -1.08 -2.99
C LEU A 335 23.67 -1.62 -3.75
N GLY A 336 24.04 -2.87 -3.47
CA GLY A 336 25.23 -3.50 -4.03
C GLY A 336 24.98 -4.22 -5.34
N LYS A 337 23.77 -4.79 -5.51
CA LYS A 337 23.44 -5.59 -6.68
C LYS A 337 21.96 -5.46 -7.03
N ILE A 338 21.68 -5.40 -8.32
CA ILE A 338 20.31 -5.45 -8.86
C ILE A 338 20.25 -6.35 -10.09
N GLU A 339 19.16 -7.09 -10.20
CA GLU A 339 18.85 -7.93 -11.36
C GLU A 339 17.36 -7.85 -11.63
N PHE A 340 17.00 -7.62 -12.89
CA PHE A 340 15.62 -7.53 -13.33
C PHE A 340 15.18 -8.86 -13.96
N ILE A 341 13.97 -9.28 -13.66
CA ILE A 341 13.34 -10.49 -14.19
C ILE A 341 12.20 -10.04 -15.11
N PHE A 342 12.19 -10.56 -16.33
CA PHE A 342 11.23 -10.21 -17.37
C PHE A 342 10.04 -11.18 -17.38
N ASN A 343 8.96 -10.78 -18.06
CA ASN A 343 7.72 -11.54 -18.21
C ASN A 343 7.88 -12.87 -18.95
N ASP A 344 8.93 -13.03 -19.76
CA ASP A 344 9.30 -14.29 -20.42
C ASP A 344 10.11 -15.25 -19.51
N GLY A 345 10.41 -14.84 -18.27
CA GLY A 345 11.22 -15.58 -17.30
C GLY A 345 12.73 -15.38 -17.46
N ASN A 346 13.20 -14.69 -18.50
CA ASN A 346 14.61 -14.33 -18.63
C ASN A 346 14.98 -13.22 -17.65
N THR A 347 16.28 -13.03 -17.44
CA THR A 347 16.79 -11.97 -16.56
C THR A 347 17.72 -11.02 -17.32
N SER A 348 17.89 -9.80 -16.80
CA SER A 348 18.88 -8.84 -17.31
C SER A 348 20.32 -9.27 -17.06
N GLY A 349 20.52 -10.41 -16.38
CA GLY A 349 21.72 -10.63 -15.60
C GLY A 349 21.83 -9.64 -14.46
N SER A 350 22.96 -9.73 -13.80
CA SER A 350 23.20 -9.19 -12.48
C SER A 350 24.16 -8.01 -12.55
N PHE A 351 23.71 -6.80 -12.17
CA PHE A 351 24.52 -5.58 -12.16
C PHE A 351 25.07 -5.27 -10.77
N GLY A 352 26.28 -4.70 -10.70
CA GLY A 352 27.01 -4.47 -9.44
C GLY A 352 27.80 -5.68 -8.93
N ARG A 353 28.84 -5.41 -8.15
CA ARG A 353 29.75 -6.43 -7.59
C ARG A 353 29.97 -6.24 -6.09
N ILE A 354 29.05 -6.77 -5.29
CA ILE A 354 29.23 -6.69 -3.83
C ILE A 354 29.97 -7.91 -3.26
N ASN A 355 31.07 -7.65 -2.55
CA ASN A 355 31.90 -8.69 -1.92
C ASN A 355 31.26 -9.30 -0.67
N LYS A 356 30.47 -8.51 0.08
CA LYS A 356 29.77 -8.96 1.28
C LYS A 356 28.32 -8.50 1.24
N THR A 357 27.40 -9.46 1.12
CA THR A 357 25.96 -9.20 1.20
C THR A 357 25.55 -9.17 2.67
N THR A 358 24.84 -8.13 3.08
CA THR A 358 24.22 -8.04 4.40
C THR A 358 22.72 -8.30 4.35
N GLY A 359 22.06 -7.98 3.23
CA GLY A 359 20.64 -8.26 3.01
C GLY A 359 20.35 -8.56 1.55
N SER A 360 19.36 -9.42 1.30
CA SER A 360 18.87 -9.72 -0.05
C SER A 360 17.37 -9.89 -0.06
N ILE A 361 16.72 -9.40 -1.10
CA ILE A 361 15.27 -9.51 -1.27
C ILE A 361 14.91 -9.61 -2.73
N GLN A 362 13.92 -10.44 -3.05
CA GLN A 362 13.26 -10.42 -4.34
C GLN A 362 11.96 -9.62 -4.21
N ILE A 363 11.78 -8.64 -5.08
CA ILE A 363 10.64 -7.74 -5.12
C ILE A 363 9.92 -7.99 -6.42
N GLY A 364 8.74 -8.55 -6.35
CA GLY A 364 7.97 -8.86 -7.53
C GLY A 364 6.67 -9.47 -7.05
N PRO A 365 5.53 -9.04 -7.60
CA PRO A 365 4.32 -9.23 -6.86
C PRO A 365 3.94 -10.70 -6.73
N PHE A 366 3.89 -11.51 -7.80
CA PHE A 366 3.31 -12.87 -7.68
C PHE A 366 3.96 -13.92 -8.62
N GLY A 367 5.03 -14.60 -8.18
CA GLY A 367 5.54 -15.83 -8.82
C GLY A 367 5.78 -15.73 -10.35
N LYS A 368 5.66 -16.87 -11.05
CA LYS A 368 5.92 -16.98 -12.51
C LYS A 368 4.77 -16.49 -13.41
N CYS A 369 3.56 -16.30 -12.87
CA CYS A 369 2.35 -15.93 -13.64
C CYS A 369 1.90 -14.50 -13.31
N ASN A 370 2.84 -13.55 -13.39
CA ASN A 370 2.62 -12.21 -12.91
C ASN A 370 1.98 -11.30 -13.97
N LYS A 371 0.72 -10.89 -13.75
CA LYS A 371 0.01 -9.88 -14.55
C LYS A 371 0.38 -8.44 -14.17
N PHE A 372 1.51 -8.22 -13.50
CA PHE A 372 1.98 -6.88 -13.16
C PHE A 372 3.32 -6.60 -13.78
N ARG A 373 3.48 -5.37 -14.25
CA ARG A 373 4.72 -4.81 -14.77
C ARG A 373 5.28 -3.75 -13.83
N LEU A 374 6.60 -3.61 -13.84
CA LEU A 374 7.26 -2.46 -13.24
C LEU A 374 6.86 -1.19 -14.01
N SER A 375 6.36 -0.20 -13.27
CA SER A 375 5.81 1.06 -13.80
C SER A 375 6.47 2.30 -13.21
N GLY A 376 7.32 2.14 -12.19
CA GLY A 376 8.06 3.25 -11.60
C GLY A 376 9.15 2.78 -10.66
N ILE A 377 10.22 3.57 -10.57
CA ILE A 377 11.30 3.40 -9.60
C ILE A 377 11.49 4.74 -8.89
N ILE A 378 11.44 4.70 -7.56
CA ILE A 378 11.86 5.81 -6.70
C ILE A 378 13.00 5.33 -5.82
N GLY A 379 13.85 6.25 -5.41
CA GLY A 379 14.95 5.90 -4.52
C GLY A 379 15.62 7.12 -3.92
N GLY A 380 16.47 6.84 -2.94
CA GLY A 380 17.31 7.82 -2.27
C GLY A 380 18.78 7.46 -2.49
N GLY A 381 19.59 8.48 -2.74
CA GLY A 381 21.03 8.33 -2.77
C GLY A 381 21.65 8.45 -1.38
N ALA A 382 22.87 7.92 -1.25
CA ALA A 382 23.70 7.99 -0.07
C ALA A 382 25.05 8.59 -0.45
N LYS A 383 25.43 9.69 0.20
CA LYS A 383 26.73 10.33 -0.02
C LYS A 383 27.84 9.57 0.68
N ARG A 384 28.88 9.21 -0.06
CA ARG A 384 30.12 8.65 0.48
C ARG A 384 31.29 9.37 -0.19
N GLY A 385 31.94 10.24 0.58
CA GLY A 385 32.91 11.20 0.02
C GLY A 385 32.20 12.22 -0.88
N SER A 386 32.76 12.46 -2.07
CA SER A 386 32.20 13.39 -3.07
C SER A 386 31.15 12.78 -3.99
N ARG A 387 30.84 11.49 -3.84
CA ARG A 387 29.91 10.74 -4.71
C ARG A 387 28.66 10.34 -3.98
N GLU A 388 27.57 10.23 -4.73
CA GLU A 388 26.28 9.74 -4.26
C GLU A 388 25.97 8.41 -4.94
N TYR A 389 25.53 7.42 -4.17
CA TYR A 389 25.27 6.05 -4.62
C TYR A 389 23.84 5.65 -4.32
N ALA A 390 23.26 4.71 -5.07
CA ALA A 390 21.91 4.23 -4.77
C ALA A 390 21.90 3.49 -3.41
N ALA A 391 21.03 3.92 -2.50
CA ALA A 391 20.97 3.39 -1.13
C ALA A 391 19.61 2.81 -0.80
N HIS A 392 18.55 3.56 -1.11
CA HIS A 392 17.16 3.17 -0.92
C HIS A 392 16.47 3.08 -2.26
N ILE A 393 15.59 2.10 -2.41
CA ILE A 393 14.84 1.92 -3.65
C ILE A 393 13.46 1.32 -3.38
N ALA A 394 12.44 1.86 -4.04
CA ALA A 394 11.10 1.30 -4.07
C ALA A 394 10.63 1.17 -5.52
N PHE A 395 9.77 0.20 -5.76
CA PHE A 395 9.30 -0.17 -7.10
C PHE A 395 7.78 -0.11 -7.13
N ARG A 396 7.21 0.51 -8.18
CA ARG A 396 5.77 0.50 -8.41
C ARG A 396 5.43 -0.57 -9.41
N PHE A 397 4.54 -1.47 -9.06
CA PHE A 397 3.98 -2.46 -9.96
C PHE A 397 2.58 -2.04 -10.38
N GLN A 398 2.26 -2.21 -11.66
CA GLN A 398 0.95 -1.91 -12.25
C GLN A 398 0.43 -3.13 -13.00
N HIS A 399 -0.86 -3.43 -12.87
CA HIS A 399 -1.55 -4.48 -13.61
C HIS A 399 -1.41 -4.24 -15.11
N VAL A 400 -1.21 -5.32 -15.86
CA VAL A 400 -1.20 -5.34 -17.31
C VAL A 400 -2.59 -5.78 -17.73
N ASP A 401 -3.37 -4.82 -18.26
CA ASP A 401 -4.68 -5.13 -18.81
C ASP A 401 -4.52 -6.09 -19.99
N SER A 402 -5.37 -7.12 -20.05
CA SER A 402 -5.44 -7.98 -21.22
C SER A 402 -5.93 -7.16 -22.41
N LEU A 403 -5.13 -7.14 -23.48
CA LEU A 403 -5.50 -6.54 -24.77
C LEU A 403 -6.73 -7.22 -25.37
#